data_AF-A0A117Q8Q5-F1
#
_entry.id   AF-A0A117Q8Q5-F1
#
_cell.length_a   1.000
_cell.length_b   1.000
_cell.length_c   1.000
_cell.angle_alpha   90.00
_cell.angle_beta   90.00
_cell.angle_gamma   90.00
#
_symmetry.space_group_name_H-M   'P 1'
#
loop_
_entity.id
_entity.type
_entity.pdbx_description
1 polymer ?
#
loop_
_entity_poly.entity_id
_entity_poly.type
_entity_poly.pdbx_seq_one_letter_code
_entity_poly.pdbx_strand_id
1 'polypeptide(L)'
;MTNDVPPADLVTHNHQAAEAALRPCDPVFAHGNLQITHVFVDGREFTGVINLSVAGCGGARFRPATLTFGHAEHLRDVVAGYGTDVNLDVIRAWWSLPSLLAIRWLAEDGFPPVPDREPWQALN
;
A
#
# COMPACT_ATOMS: atom_id res chain seq x y z
N MET A 1 -8.19 -30.40 -2.42
CA MET A 1 -7.55 -29.25 -3.07
C MET A 1 -7.92 -28.05 -2.25
N THR A 2 -6.99 -27.54 -1.46
CA THR A 2 -7.15 -26.23 -0.83
C THR A 2 -7.10 -25.24 -1.99
N ASN A 3 -8.13 -24.42 -2.18
CA ASN A 3 -8.05 -23.38 -3.20
C ASN A 3 -6.83 -22.53 -2.85
N ASP A 4 -5.97 -22.24 -3.83
CA ASP A 4 -4.80 -21.35 -3.71
C ASP A 4 -5.28 -19.90 -3.50
N VAL A 5 -6.10 -19.67 -2.48
CA VAL A 5 -6.83 -18.44 -2.20
C VAL A 5 -6.68 -18.17 -0.70
N PRO A 6 -6.47 -16.92 -0.28
CA PRO A 6 -6.27 -16.60 1.14
C PRO A 6 -7.41 -17.10 2.04
N PRO A 7 -7.12 -17.47 3.30
CA PRO A 7 -8.14 -17.84 4.28
C PRO A 7 -9.25 -16.78 4.43
N ALA A 8 -10.50 -17.22 4.60
CA ALA A 8 -11.66 -16.32 4.63
C ALA A 8 -11.62 -15.31 5.80
N ASP A 9 -11.06 -15.70 6.94
CA ASP A 9 -10.83 -14.84 8.09
C ASP A 9 -9.80 -13.74 7.77
N LEU A 10 -8.71 -14.08 7.07
CA LEU A 10 -7.72 -13.11 6.61
C LEU A 10 -8.33 -12.10 5.62
N VAL A 11 -9.14 -12.58 4.67
CA VAL A 11 -9.87 -11.71 3.73
C VAL A 11 -10.84 -10.79 4.48
N THR A 12 -11.59 -11.33 5.45
CA THR A 12 -12.56 -10.57 6.24
C THR A 12 -11.88 -9.47 7.07
N HIS A 13 -10.77 -9.81 7.72
CA HIS A 13 -9.98 -8.85 8.51
C HIS A 13 -9.46 -7.69 7.64
N ASN A 14 -8.87 -8.01 6.49
CA ASN A 14 -8.34 -7.00 5.57
C ASN A 14 -9.45 -6.17 4.93
N HIS A 15 -10.61 -6.76 4.64
CA HIS A 15 -11.77 -6.03 4.14
C HIS A 15 -12.22 -4.98 5.15
N GLN A 16 -12.38 -5.36 6.42
CA GLN A 16 -12.74 -4.43 7.49
C GLN A 16 -11.71 -3.30 7.66
N ALA A 17 -10.42 -3.60 7.54
CA ALA A 17 -9.38 -2.58 7.55
C ALA A 17 -9.50 -1.63 6.35
N ALA A 18 -9.71 -2.15 5.14
CA ALA A 18 -9.75 -1.38 3.90
C ALA A 18 -10.93 -0.40 3.77
N GLU A 19 -12.02 -0.59 4.53
CA GLU A 19 -13.20 0.30 4.53
C GLU A 19 -12.83 1.78 4.70
N ALA A 20 -11.86 2.10 5.55
CA ALA A 20 -11.43 3.48 5.76
C ALA A 20 -10.75 4.10 4.52
N ALA A 21 -10.12 3.28 3.67
CA ALA A 21 -9.48 3.72 2.42
C ALA A 21 -10.50 4.05 1.32
N LEU A 22 -11.71 3.45 1.37
CA LEU A 22 -12.78 3.65 0.38
C LEU A 22 -13.64 4.88 0.65
N ARG A 23 -13.47 5.56 1.80
CA ARG A 23 -14.25 6.75 2.15
C ARG A 23 -13.96 7.91 1.20
N PRO A 24 -14.97 8.70 0.80
CA PRO A 24 -14.78 9.89 -0.01
C PRO A 24 -13.74 10.86 0.56
N CYS A 25 -13.07 11.56 -0.33
CA CYS A 25 -12.06 12.55 0.04
C CYS A 25 -12.02 13.69 -0.96
N ASP A 26 -11.57 14.86 -0.48
CA ASP A 26 -11.39 16.00 -1.36
C ASP A 26 -10.35 15.67 -2.42
N PRO A 27 -10.67 15.89 -3.69
CA PRO A 27 -9.79 15.54 -4.79
C PRO A 27 -8.56 16.43 -4.78
N VAL A 28 -7.38 15.81 -4.79
CA VAL A 28 -6.11 16.50 -5.01
C VAL A 28 -5.30 15.76 -6.07
N PHE A 29 -4.31 16.44 -6.67
CA PHE A 29 -3.31 15.74 -7.46
C PHE A 29 -2.47 14.83 -6.57
N ALA A 30 -2.32 13.57 -6.97
CA ALA A 30 -1.48 12.62 -6.28
C ALA A 30 -0.90 11.56 -7.21
N HIS A 31 0.22 10.97 -6.80
CA HIS A 31 1.05 10.08 -7.62
C HIS A 31 0.35 8.78 -8.05
N GLY A 32 -0.62 8.31 -7.26
CA GLY A 32 -1.37 7.07 -7.51
C GLY A 32 -0.68 5.77 -7.06
N ASN A 33 0.65 5.74 -6.99
CA ASN A 33 1.42 4.59 -6.49
C ASN A 33 2.85 5.00 -6.09
N LEU A 34 2.99 5.77 -5.01
CA LEU A 34 4.29 6.30 -4.58
C LEU A 34 5.07 5.24 -3.80
N GLN A 35 5.80 4.37 -4.49
CA GLN A 35 6.65 3.35 -3.88
C GLN A 35 8.11 3.81 -3.83
N ILE A 36 8.91 3.22 -2.92
CA ILE A 36 10.34 3.53 -2.79
C ILE A 36 11.12 3.31 -4.10
N THR A 37 10.67 2.38 -4.93
CA THR A 37 11.23 2.08 -6.27
C THR A 37 11.03 3.20 -7.28
N HIS A 38 10.16 4.17 -7.00
CA HIS A 38 9.92 5.33 -7.85
C HIS A 38 10.68 6.59 -7.38
N VAL A 39 11.37 6.53 -6.23
CA VAL A 39 12.06 7.66 -5.61
C VAL A 39 13.55 7.57 -5.89
N PHE A 40 14.13 8.65 -6.41
CA PHE A 40 15.57 8.78 -6.67
C PHE A 40 16.23 9.67 -5.63
N VAL A 41 17.43 9.27 -5.21
CA VAL A 41 18.27 10.00 -4.27
C VAL A 41 19.71 10.02 -4.74
N ASP A 42 20.43 11.09 -4.40
CA ASP A 42 21.90 11.17 -4.44
C ASP A 42 22.42 11.36 -3.01
N GLY A 43 23.00 10.30 -2.44
CA GLY A 43 23.33 10.25 -1.03
C GLY A 43 22.10 10.45 -0.13
N ARG A 44 21.99 11.61 0.50
CA ARG A 44 20.84 12.01 1.34
C ARG A 44 19.90 13.01 0.66
N GLU A 45 20.23 13.43 -0.56
CA GLU A 45 19.43 14.40 -1.30
C GLU A 45 18.40 13.68 -2.15
N PHE A 46 17.15 14.12 -2.05
CA PHE A 46 16.08 13.68 -2.93
C PHE A 46 16.25 14.35 -4.31
N THR A 47 16.32 13.56 -5.37
CA THR A 47 16.59 14.07 -6.72
C THR A 47 15.41 13.94 -7.67
N GLY A 48 14.42 13.10 -7.37
CA GLY A 48 13.20 13.05 -8.17
C GLY A 48 12.27 11.87 -7.91
N VAL A 49 11.12 11.91 -8.55
CA VAL A 49 10.14 10.83 -8.59
C VAL A 49 9.72 10.55 -10.04
N ILE A 50 9.58 9.27 -10.38
CA ILE A 50 9.11 8.83 -11.71
C ILE A 50 7.80 8.04 -11.62
N ASN A 51 7.35 7.52 -12.76
CA ASN A 51 6.18 6.65 -12.86
C ASN A 51 4.85 7.31 -12.46
N LEU A 52 4.62 8.51 -13.01
CA LEU A 52 3.38 9.26 -12.88
C LEU A 52 2.25 8.73 -13.79
N SER A 53 2.41 7.54 -14.38
CA SER A 53 1.44 6.93 -15.30
C SER A 53 0.05 6.68 -14.66
N VAL A 54 0.05 6.52 -13.33
CA VAL A 54 -1.17 6.36 -12.50
C VAL A 54 -1.45 7.62 -11.66
N ALA A 55 -0.75 8.72 -11.91
CA ALA A 55 -1.00 9.97 -11.21
C ALA A 55 -2.30 10.60 -11.69
N GLY A 56 -3.01 11.23 -10.77
CA GLY A 56 -4.31 11.83 -11.10
C GLY A 56 -5.02 12.38 -9.89
N CYS A 57 -6.34 12.50 -10.06
CA CYS A 57 -7.25 12.90 -9.00
C CYS A 57 -7.36 11.77 -7.97
N GLY A 58 -6.85 12.01 -6.76
CA GLY A 58 -7.01 11.08 -5.67
C GLY A 58 -6.96 11.79 -4.32
N GLY A 59 -7.21 11.05 -3.24
CA GLY A 59 -7.18 11.63 -1.90
C GLY A 59 -5.78 11.97 -1.44
N ALA A 60 -5.55 13.11 -0.81
CA ALA A 60 -4.24 13.45 -0.22
C ALA A 60 -3.71 12.37 0.76
N ARG A 61 -4.64 11.54 1.28
CA ARG A 61 -4.50 10.55 2.35
C ARG A 61 -3.71 9.28 1.97
N PHE A 62 -3.57 8.96 0.68
CA PHE A 62 -2.99 7.65 0.26
C PHE A 62 -1.47 7.66 0.07
N ARG A 63 -0.84 8.84 0.03
CA ARG A 63 0.56 8.98 -0.41
C ARG A 63 1.58 8.31 0.52
N PRO A 64 1.51 8.48 1.86
CA PRO A 64 2.45 7.80 2.77
C PRO A 64 2.27 6.28 2.77
N ALA A 65 1.04 5.79 2.54
CA ALA A 65 0.73 4.38 2.66
C ALA A 65 1.50 3.52 1.66
N THR A 66 1.51 3.91 0.38
CA THR A 66 2.26 3.17 -0.66
C THR A 66 3.78 3.24 -0.48
N LEU A 67 4.29 4.33 0.09
CA LEU A 67 5.73 4.52 0.34
C LEU A 67 6.23 3.67 1.50
N THR A 68 5.37 3.43 2.48
CA THR A 68 5.67 2.71 3.73
C THR A 68 5.16 1.26 3.70
N PHE A 69 4.59 0.83 2.57
CA PHE A 69 4.18 -0.56 2.37
C PHE A 69 5.41 -1.47 2.38
N GLY A 70 5.51 -2.35 3.37
CA GLY A 70 6.70 -3.17 3.64
C GLY A 70 7.78 -2.50 4.49
N HIS A 71 7.57 -1.25 4.92
CA HIS A 71 8.50 -0.44 5.73
C HIS A 71 7.75 0.30 6.85
N ALA A 72 6.93 -0.43 7.60
CA ALA A 72 6.08 0.13 8.66
C ALA A 72 6.90 0.80 9.78
N GLU A 73 8.15 0.36 9.98
CA GLU A 73 9.13 0.93 10.90
C GLU A 73 9.43 2.41 10.61
N HIS A 74 9.36 2.82 9.34
CA HIS A 74 9.62 4.19 8.89
C HIS A 74 8.36 5.06 8.78
N LEU A 75 7.18 4.50 9.07
CA LEU A 75 5.91 5.22 8.92
C LEU A 75 5.87 6.52 9.74
N ARG A 76 6.39 6.48 10.97
CA ARG A 76 6.42 7.65 11.85
C ARG A 76 7.30 8.76 11.29
N ASP A 77 8.46 8.41 10.75
CA ASP A 77 9.40 9.38 10.18
C ASP A 77 8.79 10.05 8.95
N VAL A 78 8.16 9.26 8.07
CA VAL A 78 7.46 9.78 6.88
C VAL A 78 6.32 10.71 7.28
N VAL A 79 5.46 10.31 8.23
CA VAL A 79 4.33 11.13 8.68
C VAL A 79 4.80 12.43 9.35
N ALA A 80 5.87 12.39 10.14
CA ALA A 80 6.45 13.60 10.75
C ALA A 80 6.87 14.64 9.69
N GLY A 81 7.37 14.18 8.54
CA GLY A 81 7.73 15.06 7.42
C GLY A 81 6.57 15.78 6.74
N TYR A 82 5.33 15.29 6.87
CA TYR A 82 4.15 15.94 6.28
C TYR A 82 3.69 17.18 7.07
N GLY A 83 4.12 17.35 8.33
CA GLY A 83 3.82 18.52 9.15
C GLY A 83 2.34 18.71 9.50
N THR A 84 1.50 17.70 9.25
CA THR A 84 0.06 17.71 9.53
C THR A 84 -0.34 16.41 10.22
N ASP A 85 -1.52 16.41 10.84
CA ASP A 85 -2.08 15.19 11.41
C ASP A 85 -2.52 14.25 10.29
N VAL A 86 -1.82 13.11 10.16
CA VAL A 86 -2.12 12.08 9.17
C VAL A 86 -2.84 10.93 9.87
N ASN A 87 -4.02 10.58 9.37
CA ASN A 87 -4.80 9.47 9.91
C ASN A 87 -4.11 8.13 9.61
N LEU A 88 -3.50 7.53 10.64
CA LEU A 88 -2.78 6.26 10.54
C LEU A 88 -3.68 5.06 10.25
N ASP A 89 -4.95 5.11 10.65
CA ASP A 89 -5.91 4.04 10.36
C ASP A 89 -6.22 4.01 8.86
N VAL A 90 -6.31 5.18 8.22
CA VAL A 90 -6.44 5.28 6.76
C VAL A 90 -5.19 4.77 6.05
N ILE A 91 -3.99 5.04 6.57
CA ILE A 91 -2.74 4.50 6.01
C ILE A 91 -2.75 2.97 6.06
N ARG A 92 -3.07 2.39 7.21
CA ARG A 92 -3.13 0.93 7.38
C ARG A 92 -4.22 0.30 6.51
N ALA A 93 -5.37 0.96 6.38
CA ALA A 93 -6.43 0.55 5.47
C ALA A 93 -5.94 0.45 4.02
N TRP A 94 -5.13 1.42 3.59
CA TRP A 94 -4.53 1.43 2.26
C TRP A 94 -3.47 0.35 2.04
N TRP A 95 -2.90 -0.24 3.09
CA TRP A 95 -2.03 -1.41 2.94
C TRP A 95 -2.83 -2.69 2.61
N SER A 96 -4.08 -2.80 3.06
CA SER A 96 -4.94 -3.95 2.77
C SER A 96 -5.56 -3.91 1.37
N LEU A 97 -5.95 -2.72 0.90
CA LEU A 97 -6.76 -2.58 -0.32
C LEU A 97 -6.10 -3.13 -1.60
N PRO A 98 -4.83 -2.83 -1.94
CA PRO A 98 -4.20 -3.35 -3.14
C PRO A 98 -4.13 -4.88 -3.18
N SER A 99 -3.84 -5.51 -2.03
CA SER A 99 -3.82 -6.97 -1.92
C SER A 99 -5.21 -7.57 -2.18
N LEU A 100 -6.27 -6.98 -1.61
CA LEU A 100 -7.64 -7.44 -1.84
C LEU A 100 -8.07 -7.34 -3.31
N LEU A 101 -7.68 -6.26 -3.99
CA LEU A 101 -8.01 -6.03 -5.40
C LEU A 101 -7.24 -6.97 -6.34
N ALA A 102 -6.01 -7.35 -5.97
CA ALA A 102 -5.16 -8.19 -6.81
C ALA A 102 -5.50 -9.69 -6.75
N ILE A 103 -6.03 -10.20 -5.62
CA ILE A 103 -6.25 -11.65 -5.39
C ILE A 103 -7.00 -12.32 -6.54
N ARG A 104 -8.09 -11.69 -7.01
CA ARG A 104 -8.93 -12.28 -8.06
C ARG A 104 -8.14 -12.45 -9.36
N TRP A 105 -7.49 -11.38 -9.82
CA TRP A 105 -6.71 -11.40 -11.05
C TRP A 105 -5.56 -12.41 -10.97
N LEU A 106 -4.83 -12.43 -9.85
CA LEU A 106 -3.77 -13.40 -9.60
C LEU A 106 -4.27 -14.84 -9.73
N ALA A 107 -5.38 -15.16 -9.05
CA ALA A 107 -5.98 -16.49 -9.09
C ALA A 107 -6.51 -16.87 -10.48
N GLU A 108 -7.14 -15.94 -11.20
CA GLU A 108 -7.67 -16.16 -12.55
C GLU A 108 -6.56 -16.39 -13.58
N ASP A 109 -5.40 -15.76 -13.41
CA ASP A 109 -4.26 -15.84 -14.35
C ASP A 109 -3.14 -16.80 -13.91
N GLY A 110 -3.39 -17.65 -12.91
CA GLY A 110 -2.47 -18.72 -12.51
C GLY A 110 -1.26 -18.26 -11.69
N PHE A 111 -1.30 -17.06 -11.12
CA PHE A 111 -0.33 -16.58 -10.14
C PHE A 111 -0.86 -16.86 -8.72
N PRO A 112 -0.16 -17.66 -7.90
CA PRO A 112 -0.66 -18.00 -6.57
C PRO A 112 -0.72 -16.73 -5.69
N PRO A 113 -1.92 -16.30 -5.23
CA PRO A 113 -2.07 -15.12 -4.36
C PRO A 113 -1.53 -15.35 -2.95
N VAL A 114 -1.27 -16.60 -2.58
CA VAL A 114 -0.57 -16.99 -1.36
C VAL A 114 0.72 -17.71 -1.79
N PRO A 115 1.91 -17.20 -1.44
CA PRO A 115 3.15 -17.90 -1.77
C PRO A 115 3.21 -19.26 -1.06
N ASP A 116 3.77 -20.25 -1.75
CA ASP A 116 3.96 -21.65 -1.34
C ASP A 116 5.10 -21.83 -0.31
N ARG A 117 5.85 -20.77 -0.03
CA ARG A 117 6.99 -20.77 0.91
C ARG A 117 6.97 -19.50 1.75
N GLU A 118 7.17 -19.64 3.06
CA GLU A 118 7.36 -18.56 4.04
C GLU A 118 8.58 -17.67 3.69
N PRO A 119 8.43 -16.42 3.18
CA PRO A 119 9.53 -15.49 3.03
C PRO A 119 9.56 -14.45 4.18
N TRP A 120 8.52 -14.42 5.03
CA TRP A 120 8.27 -13.32 5.97
C TRP A 120 8.86 -13.54 7.37
N GLN A 121 9.40 -14.73 7.67
CA GLN A 121 10.11 -15.00 8.93
C GLN A 121 11.54 -14.45 8.95
N ALA A 122 12.07 -13.94 7.83
CA ALA A 122 13.42 -13.38 7.74
C ALA A 122 13.50 -11.88 8.11
N LEU A 123 12.38 -11.26 8.51
CA LEU A 123 12.30 -9.85 8.89
C LEU A 123 11.99 -9.68 10.39
N ASN A 124 12.76 -10.37 11.24
CA ASN A 124 12.86 -10.08 12.69
C ASN A 124 14.25 -9.53 13.02
#